data_AF-A0A5E4RPU3-F1
#
_entry.id   AF-A0A5E4RPU3-F1
#
_cell.length_a   1.000
_cell.length_b   1.000
_cell.length_c   1.000
_cell.angle_alpha   90.00
_cell.angle_beta   90.00
_cell.angle_gamma   90.00
#
_symmetry.space_group_name_H-M   'P 1'
#
loop_
_entity.id
_entity.type
_entity.pdbx_description
1 polymer ?
#
loop_
_entity_poly.entity_id
_entity_poly.type
_entity_poly.pdbx_seq_one_letter_code
_entity_poly.pdbx_strand_id
1 'polypeptide(L)' 'MNSEHQIDLDIALRKIHELAMAEGDLGYAYWYQVGQLLRRAAEMQSEIDMLADELKECRVQLAKADTRYDR' A
#
# COMPACT_ATOMS: atom_id res chain seq x y z
N MET A 1 0.99 -8.84 13.47
CA MET A 1 0.88 -7.38 13.26
C MET A 1 -0.58 -7.00 13.39
N ASN A 2 -0.89 -5.87 14.04
CA ASN A 2 -2.25 -5.45 14.37
C ASN A 2 -3.14 -5.34 13.12
N SER A 3 -3.89 -6.39 12.83
CA SER A 3 -4.90 -6.44 11.74
C SER A 3 -6.16 -5.63 12.04
N GLU A 4 -6.26 -5.01 13.22
CA GLU A 4 -7.46 -4.29 13.66
C GLU A 4 -7.69 -2.93 12.96
N HIS A 5 -6.74 -2.46 12.15
CA HIS A 5 -6.80 -1.13 11.55
C HIS A 5 -6.44 -1.12 10.04
N GLN A 6 -6.66 -2.22 9.34
CA GLN A 6 -6.47 -2.23 7.89
C GLN A 6 -7.62 -1.46 7.22
N ILE A 7 -7.30 -0.32 6.62
CA ILE A 7 -8.26 0.49 5.88
C ILE A 7 -8.63 -0.30 4.62
N ASP A 8 -9.92 -0.65 4.49
CA ASP A 8 -10.46 -1.10 3.22
C ASP A 8 -10.47 0.10 2.26
N LEU A 9 -9.56 0.05 1.29
CA LEU A 9 -9.33 1.14 0.36
C LEU A 9 -10.55 1.41 -0.52
N ASP A 10 -11.30 0.37 -0.91
CA ASP A 10 -12.47 0.53 -1.75
C ASP A 10 -13.60 1.24 -0.99
N ILE A 11 -13.81 0.85 0.27
CA ILE A 11 -14.76 1.53 1.16
C ILE A 11 -14.33 2.98 1.38
N ALA A 12 -13.05 3.23 1.64
CA ALA A 12 -12.53 4.58 1.88
C ALA A 12 -12.70 5.50 0.67
N LEU A 13 -12.31 5.04 -0.53
CA LEU A 13 -12.42 5.81 -1.76
C LEU A 13 -13.88 6.09 -2.12
N ARG A 14 -14.77 5.11 -1.93
CA ARG A 14 -16.22 5.32 -2.12
C ARG A 14 -16.75 6.39 -1.17
N LYS A 15 -16.39 6.35 0.12
CA LYS A 15 -16.85 7.34 1.11
C LYS A 15 -16.33 8.74 0.81
N ILE A 16 -15.08 8.86 0.37
CA ILE A 16 -14.51 10.13 -0.06
C ILE A 16 -15.23 10.68 -1.29
N HIS A 17 -15.59 9.82 -2.25
CA HIS A 17 -16.38 10.25 -3.41
C HIS A 17 -17.78 10.73 -3.01
N GLU A 18 -18.44 10.05 -2.06
CA GLU A 18 -19.72 10.48 -1.49
C GLU A 18 -19.61 11.88 -0.83
N LEU A 19 -18.54 12.14 -0.07
CA LEU A 19 -18.26 13.46 0.53
C LEU A 19 -17.97 14.53 -0.53
N ALA A 20 -17.19 14.17 -1.55
CA ALA A 20 -16.83 15.04 -2.67
C ALA A 20 -18.07 15.58 -3.39
N MET A 21 -19.10 14.75 -3.56
CA MET A 21 -20.36 15.15 -4.18
C MET A 21 -21.23 16.04 -3.28
N ALA A 22 -21.11 15.92 -1.95
CA ALA A 22 -21.96 16.64 -1.01
C ALA A 22 -21.56 18.12 -0.81
N GLU A 23 -20.28 18.46 -1.03
CA GLU A 23 -19.72 19.79 -0.72
C GLU A 23 -19.62 20.75 -1.93
N GLY A 24 -20.18 20.35 -3.08
CA GLY A 24 -20.09 21.13 -4.33
C GLY A 24 -18.67 21.17 -4.90
N ASP A 25 -18.44 22.01 -5.91
CA ASP A 25 -17.21 21.97 -6.74
C ASP A 25 -15.89 22.13 -5.94
N LEU A 26 -15.89 22.96 -4.88
CA LEU A 26 -14.70 23.19 -4.06
C LEU A 26 -14.36 21.97 -3.18
N GLY A 27 -15.37 21.37 -2.54
CA GLY A 27 -15.18 20.16 -1.77
C GLY A 27 -14.88 18.96 -2.67
N TYR A 28 -15.45 18.92 -3.87
CA TYR A 28 -15.13 17.89 -4.85
C TYR A 28 -13.64 17.84 -5.19
N ALA A 29 -13.06 18.98 -5.54
CA ALA A 29 -11.63 19.05 -5.88
C ALA A 29 -10.74 18.60 -4.72
N TYR A 30 -11.06 19.03 -3.49
CA TYR A 30 -10.32 18.65 -2.29
C TYR A 30 -10.40 17.14 -2.02
N TRP A 31 -11.62 16.61 -1.90
CA TRP A 31 -11.83 15.18 -1.61
C TRP A 31 -11.31 14.28 -2.72
N TYR A 32 -11.39 14.70 -3.98
CA TYR A 32 -10.76 14.00 -5.09
C TYR A 32 -9.24 13.89 -4.91
N GLN A 33 -8.56 14.99 -4.55
CA GLN A 33 -7.12 14.96 -4.27
C GLN A 33 -6.76 14.05 -3.09
N VAL A 34 -7.57 14.05 -2.03
CA VAL A 34 -7.39 13.13 -0.89
C VAL A 34 -7.54 11.67 -1.33
N GLY A 35 -8.53 11.36 -2.17
CA GLY A 35 -8.69 10.01 -2.73
C GLY A 35 -7.49 9.57 -3.57
N GLN A 36 -6.94 10.45 -4.39
CA GLN A 36 -5.71 10.16 -5.16
C GLN A 36 -4.51 9.90 -4.26
N LEU A 37 -4.37 10.64 -3.16
CA LEU A 37 -3.30 10.44 -2.19
C LEU A 37 -3.38 9.05 -1.55
N LEU A 38 -4.58 8.62 -1.15
CA LEU A 38 -4.79 7.28 -0.59
C LEU A 38 -4.50 6.17 -1.60
N ARG A 39 -4.93 6.32 -2.87
CA ARG A 39 -4.59 5.36 -3.92
C ARG A 39 -3.08 5.22 -4.09
N ARG A 40 -2.36 6.33 -4.19
CA ARG A 40 -0.89 6.32 -4.29
C ARG A 40 -0.23 5.68 -3.07
N ALA A 41 -0.75 5.92 -1.88
CA ALA A 41 -0.23 5.29 -0.66
C ALA A 41 -0.39 3.77 -0.68
N ALA A 42 -1.54 3.27 -1.14
CA ALA A 42 -1.78 1.84 -1.28
C ALA A 42 -0.89 1.20 -2.36
N GLU A 43 -0.69 1.87 -3.49
CA GLU A 43 0.24 1.45 -4.54
C GLU A 43 1.67 1.34 -4.00
N MET A 44 2.16 2.36 -3.29
CA MET A 44 3.48 2.31 -2.65
C MET A 44 3.59 1.20 -1.60
N GLN A 45 2.54 0.95 -0.81
CA GLN A 45 2.56 -0.16 0.16
C GLN A 45 2.69 -1.52 -0.55
N SER A 46 1.96 -1.72 -1.65
CA SER A 46 2.07 -2.94 -2.46
C SER A 46 3.48 -3.11 -3.05
N GLU A 47 4.12 -2.02 -3.47
CA GLU A 47 5.51 -2.06 -3.97
C GLU A 47 6.50 -2.38 -2.85
N ILE A 48 6.32 -1.80 -1.66
CA ILE A 48 7.13 -2.12 -0.48
C ILE A 48 7.01 -3.61 -0.12
N ASP A 49 5.80 -4.15 -0.12
CA ASP A 49 5.56 -5.56 0.23
C ASP A 49 6.25 -6.49 -0.78
N MET A 50 6.13 -6.19 -2.08
CA MET A 50 6.81 -6.93 -3.15
C MET A 50 8.35 -6.87 -2.99
N LEU A 51 8.91 -5.68 -2.79
CA LEU A 51 10.36 -5.50 -2.60
C LEU A 51 10.85 -6.20 -1.32
N ALA A 52 10.04 -6.23 -0.26
CA ALA A 52 10.36 -6.93 0.97
C ALA A 52 10.41 -8.44 0.77
N ASP A 53 9.50 -8.99 -0.03
CA ASP A 53 9.50 -10.42 -0.39
C ASP A 53 10.71 -10.78 -1.27
N GLU A 54 11.03 -9.98 -2.29
CA GLU A 54 12.24 -10.17 -3.11
C GLU A 54 13.51 -10.15 -2.26
N LEU A 55 13.63 -9.17 -1.36
CA LEU A 55 14.78 -9.07 -0.46
C LEU A 55 14.91 -10.30 0.45
N LYS A 56 13.78 -10.83 0.92
CA LYS A 56 13.75 -12.06 1.74
C LYS A 56 14.23 -13.26 0.92
N GLU A 57 13.81 -13.39 -0.32
CA GLU A 57 14.28 -14.46 -1.21
C GLU A 57 15.78 -14.36 -1.48
N CYS A 58 16.30 -13.17 -1.80
CA CYS A 58 17.73 -12.95 -1.98
C CYS A 58 18.54 -13.37 -0.75
N ARG A 59 18.07 -13.00 0.46
CA ARG A 59 18.73 -13.39 1.72
C ARG A 59 18.74 -14.90 1.94
N VAL A 60 17.65 -15.59 1.59
CA VAL A 60 17.58 -17.06 1.68
C VAL A 60 18.55 -17.71 0.69
N GLN A 61 18.66 -17.18 -0.54
CA GLN A 61 19.60 -17.70 -1.54
C GLN A 61 21.05 -17.50 -1.10
N LEU A 62 21.38 -16.33 -0.55
CA LEU A 62 22.71 -16.03 -0.02
C LEU A 62 23.10 -17.01 1.09
N ALA A 63 22.22 -17.21 2.08
CA ALA A 63 22.47 -18.15 3.18
C ALA A 63 22.69 -19.60 2.71
N LYS A 64 22.00 -20.01 1.64
CA LYS A 64 22.19 -21.33 1.00
C LYS A 64 23.52 -21.44 0.26
N ALA A 65 23.99 -20.35 -0.35
CA ALA A 65 25.28 -20.30 -1.03
C ALA A 65 26.44 -20.40 -0.03
N ASP A 66 26.36 -19.67 1.08
CA ASP A 66 27.36 -19.68 2.15
C ASP A 66 27.49 -21.09 2.78
N THR A 67 26.36 -21.73 3.11
CA THR A 67 26.35 -23.11 3.66
C THR A 67 26.80 -24.19 2.68
N ARG A 68 26.85 -23.90 1.37
CA ARG A 68 27.37 -24.81 0.35
C ARG A 68 28.90 -24.74 0.23
N TYR A 69 29.51 -23.63 0.62
CA TYR A 69 30.97 -23.44 0.57
C TYR A 69 31.69 -23.96 1.83
N ASP A 70 30.95 -24.13 2.94
CA ASP A 70 31.44 -24.70 4.20
C ASP A 70 31.39 -26.25 4.28
N ARG A 71 30.95 -26.95 3.23
CA ARG A 71 30.99 -28.43 3.11
C ARG A 71 32.00 -28.89 2.07
#